data_AF-A0A2C8FC86-F1
#
_entry.id   AF-A0A2C8FC86-F1
#
_cell.length_a   1.000
_cell.length_b   1.000
_cell.length_c   1.000
_cell.angle_alpha   90.00
_cell.angle_beta   90.00
_cell.angle_gamma   90.00
#
_symmetry.space_group_name_H-M   'P 1'
#
loop_
_entity.id
_entity.type
_entity.pdbx_description
1 polymer ?
#
loop_
_entity_poly.entity_id
_entity_poly.type
_entity_poly.pdbx_seq_one_letter_code
_entity_poly.pdbx_strand_id
1 'polypeptide(L)'
;MYNNRIRLGSSKGTEAAKLRTELAERSFQHTLDRGGMRKTWLRGQENVQKHYLMHIAGFNLGLLMRELTGYGTLKGAADAWNFVFVGFGAENCWIWLVFAAYEDRSEEWLPFAVVSRVAG
;
A
#
# COMPACT_ATOMS: atom_id res chain seq x y z
N MET A 1 24.97 -13.25 31.12
CA MET A 1 23.72 -12.50 31.39
C MET A 1 23.91 -11.24 32.26
N TYR A 2 24.95 -11.14 33.10
CA TYR A 2 25.16 -9.98 34.00
C TYR A 2 25.65 -8.70 33.28
N ASN A 3 26.61 -8.82 32.34
CA ASN A 3 27.15 -7.68 31.58
C ASN A 3 26.09 -6.92 30.78
N ASN A 4 25.08 -7.61 30.24
CA ASN A 4 24.04 -6.93 29.48
C ASN A 4 23.14 -6.08 30.39
N ARG A 5 22.86 -6.55 31.62
CA ARG A 5 22.09 -5.81 32.62
C ARG A 5 22.85 -4.58 33.10
N ILE A 6 24.15 -4.72 33.37
CA ILE A 6 25.03 -3.60 33.77
C ILE A 6 25.10 -2.56 32.64
N ARG A 7 25.28 -2.99 31.39
CA ARG A 7 25.34 -2.10 30.23
C ARG A 7 24.03 -1.34 30.01
N LEU A 8 22.89 -2.03 30.10
CA LEU A 8 21.56 -1.42 29.95
C LEU A 8 21.22 -0.46 31.10
N GLY A 9 21.64 -0.77 32.33
CA GLY A 9 21.47 0.08 33.50
C GLY A 9 22.49 1.22 33.64
N SER A 10 23.48 1.30 32.74
CA SER A 10 24.42 2.41 32.73
C SER A 10 23.75 3.72 32.32
N SER A 11 24.32 4.86 32.74
CA SER A 11 23.82 6.19 32.34
C SER A 11 23.75 6.34 30.82
N LYS A 12 24.82 5.96 30.12
CA LYS A 12 24.88 5.95 28.64
C LYS A 12 23.82 5.04 28.01
N GLY A 13 23.59 3.86 28.59
CA GLY A 13 22.56 2.94 28.11
C GLY A 13 21.16 3.52 28.26
N THR A 14 20.90 4.19 29.39
CA THR A 14 19.63 4.85 29.67
C THR A 14 19.38 6.05 28.76
N GLU A 15 20.41 6.87 28.53
CA GLU A 15 20.35 8.02 27.64
C GLU A 15 20.11 7.58 26.18
N ALA A 16 20.82 6.57 25.71
CA ALA A 16 20.59 6.00 24.38
C ALA A 16 19.18 5.40 24.23
N ALA A 17 18.63 4.78 25.27
CA ALA A 17 17.26 4.28 25.26
C ALA A 17 16.22 5.41 25.19
N LYS A 18 16.45 6.52 25.92
CA LYS A 18 15.60 7.72 25.83
C LYS A 18 15.64 8.32 24.43
N LEU A 19 16.83 8.56 23.87
CA LEU A 19 16.99 9.09 22.52
C LEU A 19 16.31 8.21 21.47
N ARG A 20 16.45 6.88 21.58
CA ARG A 20 15.76 5.93 20.69
C ARG A 20 14.25 6.08 20.78
N THR A 21 13.71 6.19 21.99
CA THR A 21 12.27 6.33 22.22
C THR A 21 11.75 7.64 21.63
N GLU A 22 12.44 8.74 21.89
CA GLU A 22 12.03 10.08 21.46
C GLU A 22 12.16 10.29 19.95
N LEU A 23 13.29 9.89 19.35
CA LEU A 23 13.57 10.18 17.94
C LEU A 23 13.00 9.13 16.98
N ALA A 24 13.01 7.86 17.37
CA ALA A 24 12.56 6.77 16.51
C ALA A 24 11.18 6.24 16.95
N GLU A 25 11.00 5.77 18.19
CA GLU A 25 9.79 5.02 18.52
C GLU A 25 8.52 5.88 18.57
N ARG A 26 8.62 7.14 18.99
CA ARG A 26 7.47 8.07 19.10
C ARG A 26 6.87 8.42 17.73
N SER A 27 7.70 8.73 16.72
CA SER A 27 7.22 9.07 15.37
C SER A 27 6.64 7.84 14.65
N PHE A 28 7.18 6.65 14.93
CA PHE A 28 6.71 5.38 14.37
C PHE A 28 5.75 4.62 15.28
N GLN A 29 5.13 5.29 16.26
CA GLN A 29 4.27 4.62 17.24
C GLN A 29 3.08 3.88 16.59
N HIS A 30 2.53 4.46 15.52
CA HIS A 30 1.46 3.85 14.74
C HIS A 30 1.90 2.51 14.10
N THR A 31 3.14 2.39 13.63
CA THR A 31 3.68 1.17 13.01
C THR A 31 4.24 0.18 14.05
N LEU A 32 4.84 0.68 15.13
CA LEU A 32 5.48 -0.14 16.16
C LEU A 32 4.49 -0.75 17.14
N ASP A 33 3.57 0.05 17.68
CA ASP A 33 2.65 -0.39 18.73
C ASP A 33 1.32 -0.90 18.14
N ARG A 34 0.76 -0.21 17.14
CA ARG A 34 -0.46 -0.70 16.46
C ARG A 34 -0.18 -1.60 15.27
N GLY A 35 0.90 -1.35 14.53
CA GLY A 35 1.30 -2.15 13.35
C GLY A 35 2.10 -3.42 13.66
N GLY A 36 2.38 -3.71 14.93
CA GLY A 36 2.99 -4.98 15.35
C GLY A 36 4.47 -5.16 14.99
N MET A 37 5.16 -4.11 14.51
CA MET A 37 6.54 -4.22 14.05
C MET A 37 7.61 -4.31 15.15
N ARG A 38 7.20 -4.21 16.42
CA ARG A 38 8.12 -4.24 17.57
C ARG A 38 8.87 -5.57 17.69
N LYS A 39 8.33 -6.65 17.14
CA LYS A 39 8.94 -7.99 17.11
C LYS A 39 9.10 -8.43 15.67
N THR A 40 10.27 -8.97 15.34
CA THR A 40 10.55 -9.60 14.05
C THR A 40 11.39 -10.86 14.26
N TRP A 41 11.11 -11.88 13.46
CA TRP A 41 11.84 -13.15 13.46
C TRP A 41 13.07 -13.12 12.54
N LEU A 42 13.27 -12.01 11.81
CA LEU A 42 14.41 -11.81 10.94
C LEU A 42 15.70 -11.66 11.74
N ARG A 43 16.79 -12.25 11.23
CA ARG A 43 18.12 -12.14 11.83
C ARG A 43 19.01 -11.22 11.01
N GLY A 44 19.87 -10.47 11.71
CA GLY A 44 20.76 -9.48 11.12
C GLY A 44 20.11 -8.10 10.98
N GLN A 45 20.87 -7.05 11.28
CA GLN A 45 20.38 -5.65 11.24
C GLN A 45 19.86 -5.27 9.86
N GLU A 46 20.55 -5.69 8.80
CA GLU A 46 20.18 -5.38 7.42
C GLU A 46 18.80 -5.92 7.04
N ASN A 47 18.50 -7.17 7.38
CA ASN A 47 17.20 -7.79 7.07
C ASN A 47 16.06 -7.12 7.84
N VAL A 48 16.31 -6.77 9.12
CA VAL A 48 15.35 -6.02 9.93
C VAL A 48 15.11 -4.64 9.32
N GLN A 49 16.16 -3.95 8.90
CA GLN A 49 16.06 -2.63 8.29
C GLN A 49 15.30 -2.65 6.96
N LYS A 50 15.55 -3.65 6.10
CA LYS A 50 14.80 -3.85 4.86
C LYS A 50 13.31 -4.06 5.13
N HIS A 51 12.97 -4.92 6.09
CA HIS A 51 11.59 -5.14 6.50
C HIS A 51 10.92 -3.86 7.02
N TYR A 52 11.64 -3.07 7.83
CA TYR A 52 11.15 -1.78 8.31
C TYR A 52 10.86 -0.80 7.18
N LEU A 53 11.81 -0.66 6.25
CA LEU A 53 11.68 0.25 5.13
C LEU A 53 10.49 -0.13 4.24
N MET A 54 10.35 -1.41 3.89
CA MET A 54 9.24 -1.90 3.06
C MET A 54 7.88 -1.67 3.72
N HIS A 55 7.77 -1.93 5.02
CA HIS A 55 6.50 -1.77 5.73
C HIS A 55 6.09 -0.30 5.87
N ILE A 56 7.03 0.58 6.26
CA ILE A 56 6.77 2.01 6.38
C ILE A 56 6.47 2.63 5.01
N ALA A 57 7.21 2.24 3.97
CA ALA A 57 6.95 2.68 2.60
C ALA A 57 5.55 2.25 2.14
N GLY A 58 5.15 1.00 2.41
CA GLY A 58 3.81 0.51 2.10
C GLY A 58 2.70 1.26 2.85
N PHE A 59 2.91 1.53 4.14
CA PHE A 59 1.96 2.32 4.94
C PHE A 59 1.81 3.75 4.41
N ASN A 60 2.93 4.44 4.16
CA ASN A 60 2.92 5.80 3.62
C ASN A 60 2.31 5.85 2.22
N LEU A 61 2.61 4.86 1.37
CA LEU A 61 1.98 4.74 0.06
C LEU A 61 0.47 4.55 0.21
N GLY A 62 -0.01 3.72 1.14
CA GLY A 62 -1.43 3.56 1.39
C GLY A 62 -2.12 4.85 1.85
N LEU A 63 -1.45 5.69 2.65
CA LEU A 63 -1.96 7.01 3.02
C LEU A 63 -2.07 7.94 1.80
N LEU A 64 -1.03 8.00 0.98
CA LEU A 64 -1.00 8.83 -0.23
C LEU A 64 -2.03 8.34 -1.25
N MET A 65 -2.16 7.03 -1.44
CA MET A 65 -3.17 6.44 -2.30
C MET A 65 -4.58 6.79 -1.81
N ARG A 66 -4.83 6.70 -0.50
CA ARG A 66 -6.14 7.08 0.05
C ARG A 66 -6.46 8.56 -0.18
N GLU A 67 -5.47 9.44 -0.12
CA GLU A 67 -5.68 10.86 -0.41
C GLU A 67 -5.96 11.11 -1.90
N LEU A 68 -5.20 10.45 -2.79
CA LEU A 68 -5.31 10.68 -4.24
C LEU A 68 -6.52 9.98 -4.88
N THR A 69 -6.89 8.80 -4.40
CA THR A 69 -7.92 7.95 -5.02
C THR A 69 -9.10 7.65 -4.12
N GLY A 70 -9.04 7.99 -2.83
CA GLY A 70 -10.01 7.54 -1.82
C GLY A 70 -9.74 6.13 -1.26
N TYR A 71 -8.87 5.35 -1.91
CA TYR A 71 -8.60 3.96 -1.53
C TYR A 71 -7.16 3.77 -1.02
N GLY A 72 -7.02 3.12 0.14
CA GLY A 72 -5.70 2.90 0.77
C GLY A 72 -4.82 1.82 0.14
N THR A 73 -5.28 1.16 -0.94
CA THR A 73 -4.51 0.12 -1.64
C THR A 73 -4.76 0.19 -3.15
N LEU A 74 -3.77 -0.21 -3.94
CA LEU A 74 -3.91 -0.32 -5.40
C LEU A 74 -5.04 -1.28 -5.80
N LYS A 75 -5.18 -2.39 -5.06
CA LYS A 75 -6.26 -3.35 -5.30
C LYS A 75 -7.64 -2.75 -5.02
N GLY A 76 -7.82 -2.07 -3.89
CA GLY A 76 -9.08 -1.38 -3.59
C GLY A 76 -9.42 -0.31 -4.64
N ALA A 77 -8.42 0.44 -5.09
CA ALA A 77 -8.60 1.41 -6.17
C ALA A 77 -8.97 0.73 -7.51
N ALA A 78 -8.43 -0.44 -7.82
CA ALA A 78 -8.76 -1.18 -9.04
C ALA A 78 -10.14 -1.85 -8.96
N ASP A 79 -10.50 -2.40 -7.81
CA ASP A 79 -11.80 -3.04 -7.56
C ASP A 79 -12.95 -2.01 -7.62
N ALA A 80 -12.66 -0.71 -7.47
CA ALA A 80 -13.61 0.39 -7.67
C ALA A 80 -14.02 0.63 -9.14
N TRP A 81 -13.29 0.05 -10.10
CA TRP A 81 -13.60 0.18 -11.52
C TRP A 81 -14.45 -0.99 -12.00
N ASN A 82 -15.64 -0.68 -12.52
CA ASN A 82 -16.50 -1.63 -13.20
C ASN A 82 -16.39 -1.45 -14.71
N PHE A 83 -16.14 -2.53 -15.44
CA PHE A 83 -16.08 -2.53 -16.89
C PHE A 83 -17.25 -3.34 -17.46
N VAL A 84 -18.05 -2.71 -18.32
CA VAL A 84 -19.12 -3.37 -19.07
C VAL A 84 -18.72 -3.47 -20.53
N PHE A 85 -18.76 -4.69 -21.07
CA PHE A 85 -18.48 -4.97 -22.48
C PHE A 85 -19.78 -5.33 -23.19
N VAL A 86 -20.15 -4.56 -24.21
CA VAL A 86 -21.31 -4.83 -25.06
C VAL A 86 -20.82 -5.14 -26.46
N GLY A 87 -21.10 -6.34 -26.94
CA GLY A 87 -20.73 -6.81 -28.27
C GLY A 87 -21.92 -6.81 -29.22
N PHE A 88 -21.77 -6.19 -30.39
CA PHE A 88 -22.72 -6.27 -31.49
C PHE A 88 -22.07 -6.99 -32.67
N GLY A 89 -22.69 -8.09 -33.12
CA GLY A 89 -22.28 -8.81 -34.33
C GLY A 89 -23.14 -8.41 -35.53
N ALA A 90 -22.50 -8.03 -36.63
CA ALA A 90 -23.11 -7.94 -37.95
C ALA A 90 -22.47 -8.97 -38.89
N GLU A 91 -23.02 -9.15 -40.09
CA GLU A 91 -22.65 -10.21 -41.04
C GLU A 91 -21.14 -10.41 -41.25
N ASN A 92 -20.34 -9.34 -41.16
CA ASN A 92 -18.88 -9.38 -41.28
C ASN A 92 -18.16 -8.43 -40.32
N CYS A 93 -18.73 -8.07 -39.16
CA CYS A 93 -18.00 -7.28 -38.16
C CYS A 93 -18.48 -7.51 -36.72
N TRP A 94 -17.55 -7.33 -35.77
CA TRP A 94 -17.85 -7.26 -34.34
C TRP A 94 -17.52 -5.87 -33.82
N ILE A 95 -18.50 -5.19 -33.25
CA ILE A 95 -18.31 -3.90 -32.59
C ILE A 95 -18.34 -4.16 -31.08
N TRP A 96 -17.29 -3.74 -30.38
CA TRP A 96 -17.24 -3.75 -28.92
C TRP A 96 -17.38 -2.33 -28.40
N LEU A 97 -18.41 -2.10 -27.59
CA LEU A 97 -18.53 -0.92 -26.76
C LEU A 97 -18.06 -1.30 -25.35
N VAL A 98 -17.11 -0.53 -24.82
CA VAL A 98 -16.64 -0.74 -23.45
C VAL A 98 -16.95 0.50 -22.64
N PHE A 99 -17.61 0.28 -21.52
CA PHE A 99 -17.97 1.33 -20.58
C PHE A 99 -17.21 1.08 -19.29
N ALA A 100 -16.46 2.08 -18.85
CA ALA A 100 -15.86 2.10 -17.52
C ALA A 100 -16.70 2.98 -16.60
N ALA A 101 -17.07 2.44 -15.44
CA ALA A 101 -17.74 3.17 -14.38
C ALA A 101 -16.91 3.10 -13.10
N TYR A 102 -16.76 4.23 -12.43
CA TYR A 102 -16.08 4.33 -11.13
C TYR A 102 -17.13 4.34 -10.01
N GLU A 103 -16.93 3.52 -8.99
CA GLU A 103 -17.90 3.27 -7.91
C GLU A 103 -18.38 4.54 -7.20
N ASP A 104 -17.49 5.54 -7.00
CA ASP A 104 -17.79 6.80 -6.30
C ASP A 104 -18.21 7.95 -7.25
N ARG A 105 -18.15 7.74 -8.58
CA ARG A 105 -18.59 8.72 -9.61
C ARG A 105 -19.44 8.04 -10.68
N SER A 106 -20.48 7.34 -10.27
CA SER A 106 -21.37 6.55 -11.15
C SER A 106 -22.11 7.36 -12.22
N GLU A 107 -22.06 8.69 -12.17
CA GLU A 107 -22.71 9.58 -13.14
C GLU A 107 -21.75 10.10 -14.24
N GLU A 108 -20.43 10.01 -14.05
CA GLU A 108 -19.42 10.34 -15.07
C GLU A 108 -18.96 9.07 -15.80
N TRP A 109 -19.75 8.62 -16.78
CA TRP A 109 -19.35 7.55 -17.69
C TRP A 109 -18.34 8.11 -18.70
N LEU A 110 -17.15 7.52 -18.80
CA LEU A 110 -16.20 7.78 -19.87
C LEU A 110 -16.37 6.70 -20.95
N PRO A 111 -17.14 6.95 -22.04
CA PRO A 111 -17.28 5.96 -23.09
C PRO A 111 -15.97 5.85 -23.88
N PHE A 112 -15.43 4.64 -23.99
CA PHE A 112 -14.37 4.34 -24.95
C PHE A 112 -14.85 3.24 -25.91
N ALA A 113 -15.01 3.60 -27.18
CA ALA A 113 -15.36 2.66 -28.23
C ALA A 113 -14.09 2.13 -28.88
N VAL A 114 -13.92 0.79 -28.91
CA VAL A 114 -12.82 0.14 -29.62
C VAL A 114 -13.41 -0.70 -30.75
N VAL A 115 -13.27 -0.22 -31.97
CA VAL A 115 -13.68 -0.96 -33.18
C VAL A 115 -12.58 -1.95 -33.54
N SER A 116 -12.92 -3.24 -33.56
CA SER A 116 -12.02 -4.30 -34.03
C SER A 116 -12.49 -4.82 -35.39
N ARG A 117 -11.54 -5.07 -36.29
CA ARG A 117 -11.77 -5.47 -37.68
C ARG A 117 -11.91 -6.99 -37.80
N VAL A 118 -12.81 -7.42 -38.69
CA VAL A 118 -12.99 -8.82 -39.08
C VAL A 118 -11.84 -9.34 -39.92
N ALA A 119 -11.41 -10.56 -39.57
CA ALA A 119 -10.58 -11.41 -40.39
C ALA A 119 -11.32 -11.76 -41.70
N GLY A 120 -10.73 -11.36 -42.82
CA GLY A 120 -10.88 -12.08 -44.09
C GLY A 120 -9.66 -12.97 -44.26
#